data_AF-A0A521CL52-F1
#
_entry.id   AF-A0A521CL52-F1
#
_cell.length_a   1.000
_cell.length_b   1.000
_cell.length_c   1.000
_cell.angle_alpha   90.00
_cell.angle_beta   90.00
_cell.angle_gamma   90.00
#
_symmetry.space_group_name_H-M   'P 1'
#
loop_
_entity.id
_entity.type
_entity.pdbx_description
1 polymer ?
#
loop_
_entity_poly.entity_id
_entity_poly.type
_entity_poly.pdbx_seq_one_letter_code
_entity_poly.pdbx_strand_id
1 'polypeptide(L)'
;MPVKIQVRGRNYQPAKRIRQKLKREGEKLGRGFDKYVARKIVETAKTAILEQRWANKWQPFSPKYLEWKKKKGLDTRTLIATGQYLDTFKVYRSGNFYVAGVDKERIHYFEGRTVKMGDLAKWLEFGTRRMPPRPHWRPAFDYVSKNIRYFWNRFLKEKGRKW
;
A
#
# COMPACT_ATOMS: atom_id res chain seq x y z
N MET A 1 -8.27 -22.34 5.36
CA MET A 1 -8.11 -21.42 6.53
C MET A 1 -8.00 -20.00 6.02
N PRO A 2 -8.46 -18.97 6.75
CA PRO A 2 -8.52 -17.63 6.21
C PRO A 2 -7.21 -16.84 6.27
N VAL A 3 -6.89 -16.23 5.14
CA VAL A 3 -5.72 -15.36 4.93
C VAL A 3 -5.88 -14.08 5.75
N LYS A 4 -4.92 -13.79 6.65
CA LYS A 4 -4.78 -12.54 7.40
C LYS A 4 -3.78 -11.63 6.67
N ILE A 5 -4.23 -10.56 6.00
CA ILE A 5 -3.30 -9.51 5.49
C ILE A 5 -3.17 -8.46 6.59
N GLN A 6 -1.96 -8.30 7.15
CA GLN A 6 -1.74 -7.45 8.33
C GLN A 6 -1.28 -6.05 7.91
N VAL A 7 -2.13 -5.05 8.07
CA VAL A 7 -1.73 -3.63 8.06
C VAL A 7 -1.82 -3.13 9.50
N ARG A 8 -0.72 -3.34 10.27
CA ARG A 8 -0.50 -2.94 11.69
C ARG A 8 -1.79 -2.62 12.48
N GLY A 9 -2.64 -3.62 12.68
CA GLY A 9 -3.89 -3.55 13.46
C GLY A 9 -5.18 -3.80 12.68
N ARG A 10 -5.18 -3.66 11.34
CA ARG A 10 -6.28 -4.15 10.48
C ARG A 10 -5.85 -5.43 9.78
N ASN A 11 -6.56 -6.51 10.07
CA ASN A 11 -6.41 -7.79 9.39
C ASN A 11 -7.41 -7.83 8.23
N TYR A 12 -6.94 -7.99 6.99
CA TYR A 12 -7.81 -8.54 5.96
C TYR A 12 -8.21 -9.92 6.39
N GLN A 13 -9.50 -10.14 6.48
CA GLN A 13 -10.07 -11.46 6.47
C GLN A 13 -11.09 -11.45 5.34
N PRO A 14 -10.94 -12.29 4.30
CA PRO A 14 -11.97 -12.40 3.28
C PRO A 14 -13.29 -12.72 3.98
N ALA A 15 -14.36 -12.02 3.62
CA ALA A 15 -15.70 -12.23 4.18
C ALA A 15 -16.08 -13.72 4.10
N LYS A 16 -16.85 -14.23 5.08
CA LYS A 16 -17.17 -15.67 5.22
C LYS A 16 -17.73 -16.29 3.92
N ARG A 17 -18.59 -15.56 3.20
CA ARG A 17 -19.13 -15.98 1.89
C ARG A 17 -18.06 -16.10 0.80
N ILE A 18 -17.09 -15.20 0.80
CA ILE A 18 -15.95 -15.23 -0.12
C ILE A 18 -15.03 -16.40 0.23
N ARG A 19 -14.81 -16.71 1.52
CA ARG A 19 -14.09 -17.93 1.92
C ARG A 19 -14.79 -19.21 1.47
N GLN A 20 -16.11 -19.31 1.62
CA GLN A 20 -16.87 -20.48 1.19
C GLN A 20 -16.81 -20.67 -0.33
N LYS A 21 -16.90 -19.57 -1.10
CA LYS A 21 -16.74 -19.59 -2.55
C LYS A 21 -15.29 -19.90 -2.98
N LEU A 22 -14.29 -19.31 -2.31
CA LEU A 22 -12.86 -19.63 -2.45
C LEU A 22 -12.55 -21.09 -2.09
N LYS A 23 -13.31 -21.70 -1.17
CA LYS A 23 -13.12 -23.10 -0.78
C LYS A 23 -13.70 -24.07 -1.83
N ARG A 24 -14.82 -23.70 -2.49
CA ARG A 24 -15.45 -24.51 -3.55
C ARG A 24 -14.77 -24.36 -4.92
N GLU A 25 -14.30 -23.16 -5.27
CA GLU A 25 -13.66 -22.89 -6.58
C GLU A 25 -12.12 -22.89 -6.52
N GLY A 26 -11.49 -22.84 -5.34
CA GLY A 26 -10.14 -22.30 -5.16
C GLY A 26 -9.07 -23.21 -4.54
N GLU A 27 -9.28 -24.51 -4.33
CA GLU A 27 -8.21 -25.38 -3.78
C GLU A 27 -7.04 -25.60 -4.76
N LYS A 28 -7.28 -25.56 -6.08
CA LYS A 28 -6.23 -25.55 -7.12
C LYS A 28 -5.99 -24.17 -7.75
N LEU A 29 -7.05 -23.40 -8.04
CA LEU A 29 -6.94 -22.08 -8.69
C LEU A 29 -6.62 -20.93 -7.73
N GLY A 30 -6.99 -21.03 -6.45
CA GLY A 30 -6.83 -19.95 -5.46
C GLY A 30 -5.41 -19.78 -4.92
N ARG A 31 -4.48 -20.69 -5.24
CA ARG A 31 -3.06 -20.57 -4.85
C ARG A 31 -2.46 -19.33 -5.50
N GLY A 32 -2.02 -18.38 -4.67
CA GLY A 32 -1.40 -17.12 -5.11
C GLY A 32 -2.36 -15.96 -5.31
N PHE A 33 -3.68 -16.13 -5.08
CA PHE A 33 -4.60 -15.00 -5.06
C PHE A 33 -4.31 -14.04 -3.91
N ASP A 34 -3.88 -14.56 -2.76
CA ASP A 34 -3.38 -13.78 -1.63
C ASP A 34 -2.18 -12.89 -2.00
N LYS A 35 -1.19 -13.44 -2.72
CA LYS A 35 -0.07 -12.69 -3.27
C LYS A 35 -0.54 -11.65 -4.29
N TYR A 36 -1.50 -12.01 -5.15
CA TYR A 36 -2.08 -11.11 -6.14
C TYR A 36 -2.77 -9.92 -5.46
N VAL A 37 -3.60 -10.17 -4.45
CA VAL A 37 -4.27 -9.13 -3.67
C VAL A 37 -3.25 -8.21 -3.00
N ALA A 38 -2.22 -8.76 -2.37
CA ALA A 38 -1.15 -7.95 -1.77
C ALA A 38 -0.45 -7.06 -2.82
N ARG A 39 -0.19 -7.58 -4.02
CA ARG A 39 0.37 -6.78 -5.13
C ARG A 39 -0.59 -5.66 -5.55
N LYS A 40 -1.88 -5.94 -5.68
CA LYS A 40 -2.87 -4.92 -6.03
C LYS A 40 -3.03 -3.84 -4.97
N ILE A 41 -2.83 -4.16 -3.69
CA ILE A 41 -2.78 -3.14 -2.64
C ILE A 41 -1.56 -2.23 -2.83
N VAL A 42 -0.37 -2.80 -3.07
CA VAL A 42 0.85 -2.02 -3.35
C VAL A 42 0.67 -1.13 -4.58
N GLU A 43 0.20 -1.70 -5.69
CA GLU A 43 -0.07 -0.96 -6.93
C GLU A 43 -1.06 0.18 -6.70
N THR A 44 -2.18 -0.10 -6.02
CA THR A 44 -3.20 0.92 -5.69
C THR A 44 -2.60 2.05 -4.86
N ALA A 45 -1.79 1.73 -3.84
CA ALA A 45 -1.14 2.73 -3.00
C ALA A 45 -0.14 3.58 -3.80
N LYS A 46 0.71 2.96 -4.64
CA LYS A 46 1.65 3.67 -5.52
C LYS A 46 0.92 4.61 -6.47
N THR A 47 -0.07 4.09 -7.20
CA THR A 47 -0.84 4.88 -8.16
C THR A 47 -1.55 6.03 -7.49
N ALA A 48 -2.15 5.82 -6.31
CA ALA A 48 -2.81 6.89 -5.59
C ALA A 48 -1.85 8.01 -5.14
N ILE A 49 -0.60 7.68 -4.81
CA ILE A 49 0.44 8.68 -4.53
C ILE A 49 0.84 9.40 -5.81
N LEU A 50 1.20 8.68 -6.89
CA LEU A 50 1.68 9.28 -8.12
C LEU A 50 0.64 10.21 -8.77
N GLU A 51 -0.62 9.79 -8.79
CA GLU A 51 -1.74 10.54 -9.36
C GLU A 51 -2.44 11.45 -8.33
N GLN A 52 -1.96 11.51 -7.09
CA GLN A 52 -2.54 12.35 -6.02
C GLN A 52 -4.04 12.09 -5.77
N ARG A 53 -4.52 10.85 -6.00
CA ARG A 53 -5.96 10.46 -5.92
C ARG A 53 -6.63 10.75 -4.58
N TRP A 54 -5.85 10.83 -3.50
CA TRP A 54 -6.34 11.12 -2.16
C TRP A 54 -5.79 12.43 -1.60
N ALA A 55 -5.35 13.36 -2.46
CA ALA A 55 -4.85 14.65 -2.02
C ALA A 55 -5.85 15.44 -1.17
N ASN A 56 -7.16 15.30 -1.44
CA ASN A 56 -8.21 15.89 -0.62
C ASN A 56 -8.30 15.32 0.81
N LYS A 57 -7.67 14.17 1.08
CA LYS A 57 -7.57 13.54 2.41
C LYS A 57 -6.23 13.81 3.08
N TRP A 58 -5.30 14.45 2.39
CA TRP A 58 -4.00 14.80 2.93
C TRP A 58 -4.00 16.29 3.27
N GLN A 59 -3.50 16.63 4.46
CA GLN A 59 -3.33 18.04 4.78
C GLN A 59 -2.34 18.67 3.80
N PRO A 60 -2.68 19.80 3.17
CA PRO A 60 -1.79 20.48 2.23
C PRO A 60 -0.50 20.90 2.94
N PHE A 61 0.57 21.00 2.16
CA PHE A 61 1.80 21.60 2.66
C PHE A 61 1.61 23.09 2.93
N SER A 62 2.35 23.62 3.91
CA SER A 62 2.40 25.06 4.11
C SER A 62 3.05 25.74 2.91
N PRO A 63 2.66 27.00 2.57
CA PRO A 63 3.27 27.74 1.48
C PRO A 63 4.79 27.80 1.59
N LYS A 64 5.31 28.06 2.80
CA LYS A 64 6.76 28.07 3.10
C LYS A 64 7.44 26.75 2.75
N TYR A 65 6.82 25.61 3.02
CA TYR A 65 7.40 24.30 2.69
C TYR A 65 7.36 24.02 1.19
N LEU A 66 6.31 24.46 0.49
CA LEU A 66 6.23 24.36 -0.98
C LEU A 66 7.30 25.21 -1.66
N GLU A 67 7.49 26.46 -1.23
CA GLU A 67 8.56 27.33 -1.73
C GLU A 67 9.93 26.72 -1.51
N TRP A 68 10.16 26.18 -0.31
CA TRP A 68 11.40 25.49 0.00
C TRP A 68 11.63 24.29 -0.94
N LYS A 69 10.61 23.46 -1.19
CA LYS A 69 10.68 22.34 -2.15
C LYS A 69 11.05 22.83 -3.55
N LYS A 70 10.40 23.91 -4.03
CA LYS A 70 10.69 24.53 -5.31
C LYS A 70 12.14 25.00 -5.40
N LYS A 71 12.65 25.70 -4.38
CA LYS A 71 14.04 26.17 -4.30
C LYS A 71 15.06 25.02 -4.33
N LYS A 72 14.68 23.84 -3.84
CA LYS A 72 15.50 22.62 -3.83
C LYS A 72 15.34 21.75 -5.09
N GLY A 73 14.53 22.17 -6.07
CA GLY A 73 14.27 21.38 -7.28
C GLY A 73 13.51 20.08 -7.01
N LEU A 74 12.78 19.99 -5.89
CA LEU A 74 12.04 18.80 -5.48
C LEU A 74 10.61 18.81 -6.04
N ASP A 75 10.05 17.61 -6.20
CA ASP A 75 8.65 17.46 -6.55
C ASP A 75 7.74 18.10 -5.48
N THR A 76 6.83 18.97 -5.93
CA THR A 76 5.93 19.72 -5.05
C THR A 76 4.73 18.90 -4.59
N ARG A 77 4.46 17.75 -5.24
CA ARG A 77 3.37 16.85 -4.89
C ARG A 77 3.55 16.24 -3.49
N THR A 78 2.43 15.87 -2.88
CA THR A 78 2.40 15.29 -1.54
C THR A 78 2.93 13.86 -1.58
N LEU A 79 3.73 13.48 -0.58
CA LEU A 79 4.43 12.17 -0.48
C LEU A 79 5.51 11.91 -1.54
N ILE A 80 5.80 12.88 -2.40
CA ILE A 80 6.85 12.79 -3.42
C ILE A 80 7.88 13.88 -3.12
N ALA A 81 9.14 13.49 -2.98
CA ALA A 81 10.26 14.40 -2.88
C ALA A 81 11.46 13.79 -3.63
N THR A 82 11.93 12.62 -3.18
CA THR A 82 13.09 11.93 -3.75
C THR A 82 12.75 10.57 -4.40
N GLY A 83 11.49 10.14 -4.38
CA GLY A 83 11.09 8.81 -4.87
C GLY A 83 11.43 7.64 -3.93
N GLN A 84 12.45 7.80 -3.06
CA GLN A 84 12.96 6.73 -2.18
C GLN A 84 11.87 5.96 -1.43
N TYR A 85 10.82 6.65 -0.94
CA TYR A 85 9.71 6.00 -0.23
C TYR A 85 8.93 5.04 -1.13
N LEU A 86 8.58 5.45 -2.35
CA LEU A 86 7.84 4.64 -3.32
C LEU A 86 8.63 3.43 -3.79
N ASP A 87 9.95 3.55 -3.88
CA ASP A 87 10.86 2.46 -4.28
C ASP A 87 10.90 1.34 -3.24
N THR A 88 10.53 1.62 -1.99
CA THR A 88 10.54 0.61 -0.92
C THR A 88 9.28 -0.26 -0.90
N PHE A 89 8.24 0.12 -1.64
CA PHE A 89 6.97 -0.59 -1.62
C PHE A 89 7.14 -1.97 -2.23
N LYS A 90 6.87 -3.01 -1.43
CA LYS A 90 7.04 -4.40 -1.81
C LYS A 90 5.97 -5.30 -1.21
N VAL A 91 5.86 -6.48 -1.79
CA VAL A 91 5.10 -7.60 -1.21
C VAL A 91 6.11 -8.59 -0.66
N TYR A 92 5.96 -8.97 0.61
CA TYR A 92 6.84 -9.94 1.26
C TYR A 92 6.04 -10.97 2.05
N ARG A 93 6.64 -12.14 2.34
CA ARG A 93 6.01 -13.16 3.20
C ARG A 93 6.27 -12.87 4.66
N SER A 94 5.27 -13.08 5.49
CA SER A 94 5.38 -13.07 6.95
C SER A 94 4.57 -14.24 7.48
N GLY A 95 5.26 -15.31 7.91
CA GLY A 95 4.65 -16.60 8.19
C GLY A 95 3.84 -17.12 6.99
N ASN A 96 2.57 -17.46 7.23
CA ASN A 96 1.66 -17.99 6.22
C ASN A 96 0.97 -16.91 5.35
N PHE A 97 1.44 -15.67 5.38
CA PHE A 97 0.74 -14.54 4.76
C PHE A 97 1.63 -13.73 3.81
N TYR A 98 1.00 -13.09 2.83
CA TYR A 98 1.62 -12.02 2.05
C TYR A 98 1.23 -10.67 2.62
N VAL A 99 2.23 -9.82 2.83
CA VAL A 99 2.08 -8.47 3.37
C VAL A 99 2.40 -7.47 2.27
N ALA A 100 1.49 -6.51 2.08
CA ALA A 100 1.72 -5.30 1.29
C ALA A 100 2.27 -4.21 2.21
N GLY A 101 3.44 -3.66 1.90
CA GLY A 101 4.02 -2.61 2.72
C GLY A 101 5.32 -2.08 2.14
N VAL A 102 6.15 -1.52 3.01
CA VAL A 102 7.49 -1.01 2.66
C VAL A 102 8.59 -1.95 3.13
N ASP A 103 9.77 -1.80 2.54
CA ASP A 103 11.00 -2.34 3.09
C ASP A 103 11.39 -1.66 4.40
N LYS A 104 11.05 -2.31 5.52
CA LYS A 104 11.13 -1.67 6.84
C LYS A 104 12.56 -1.32 7.27
N GLU A 105 13.53 -2.13 6.86
CA GLU A 105 14.95 -1.95 7.24
C GLU A 105 15.68 -0.97 6.31
N ARG A 106 15.11 -0.65 5.14
CA ARG A 106 15.72 0.36 4.25
C ARG A 106 15.72 1.70 4.96
N ILE A 107 16.86 2.38 4.90
CA ILE A 107 17.05 3.70 5.48
C ILE A 107 16.67 4.75 4.45
N HIS A 108 15.79 5.67 4.85
CA HIS A 108 15.58 6.93 4.16
C HIS A 108 16.67 7.91 4.58
N TYR A 109 17.34 8.49 3.61
CA TYR A 109 18.32 9.55 3.83
C TYR A 109 17.83 10.85 3.20
N PHE A 110 17.76 11.91 4.00
CA PHE A 110 17.34 13.22 3.53
C PHE A 110 17.92 14.33 4.41
N GLU A 111 18.68 15.25 3.80
CA GLU A 111 19.29 16.41 4.46
C GLU A 111 20.07 16.06 5.75
N GLY A 112 20.94 15.06 5.67
CA GLY A 112 21.76 14.61 6.81
C GLY A 112 20.98 13.87 7.90
N ARG A 113 19.68 13.62 7.70
CA ARG A 113 18.83 12.84 8.61
C ARG A 113 18.56 11.46 8.05
N THR A 114 18.51 10.48 8.94
CA THR A 114 18.16 9.10 8.63
C THR A 114 16.90 8.68 9.37
N VAL A 115 16.07 7.89 8.71
CA VAL A 115 14.92 7.24 9.34
C VAL A 115 14.65 5.89 8.67
N LYS A 116 14.27 4.88 9.44
CA LYS A 116 13.82 3.60 8.87
C LYS A 116 12.54 3.82 8.06
N MET A 117 12.47 3.26 6.86
CA MET A 117 11.29 3.38 6.00
C MET A 117 10.03 2.80 6.66
N GLY A 118 10.17 1.80 7.53
CA GLY A 118 9.07 1.28 8.33
C GLY A 118 8.47 2.30 9.30
N ASP A 119 9.30 3.17 9.88
CA ASP A 119 8.86 4.25 10.77
C ASP A 119 8.30 5.42 9.99
N LEU A 120 8.95 5.79 8.88
CA LEU A 120 8.42 6.79 7.95
C LEU A 120 7.03 6.39 7.45
N ALA A 121 6.83 5.14 7.04
CA ALA A 121 5.51 4.64 6.62
C ALA A 121 4.47 4.76 7.74
N LYS A 122 4.85 4.49 9.00
CA LYS A 122 3.95 4.64 10.15
C LYS A 122 3.58 6.11 10.37
N TRP A 123 4.56 7.00 10.36
CA TRP A 123 4.34 8.43 10.55
C TRP A 123 3.49 9.01 9.42
N LEU A 124 3.70 8.58 8.18
CA LEU A 124 2.88 9.01 7.06
C LEU A 124 1.45 8.48 7.17
N GLU A 125 1.24 7.25 7.61
CA GLU A 125 -0.12 6.70 7.71
C GLU A 125 -0.93 7.29 8.88
N PHE A 126 -0.30 7.53 10.02
CA PHE A 126 -0.98 7.89 11.28
C PHE A 126 -0.70 9.31 11.77
N GLY A 127 0.25 10.00 11.16
CA GLY A 127 0.77 11.26 11.67
C GLY A 127 1.69 11.07 12.88
N THR A 128 2.17 12.20 13.37
CA THR A 128 2.92 12.37 14.62
C THR A 128 2.44 13.67 15.27
N ARG A 129 2.98 14.02 16.44
CA ARG A 129 2.71 15.32 17.07
C ARG A 129 3.03 16.52 16.16
N ARG A 130 3.98 16.37 15.22
CA ARG A 130 4.48 17.46 14.36
C ARG A 130 4.14 17.28 12.87
N MET A 131 3.55 16.15 12.49
CA MET A 131 3.25 15.84 11.09
C MET A 131 1.84 15.27 10.98
N PRO A 132 0.97 15.84 10.13
CA PRO A 132 -0.35 15.29 9.95
C PRO A 132 -0.33 13.94 9.22
N PRO A 133 -1.36 13.11 9.44
CA PRO A 133 -1.52 11.86 8.69
C PRO A 133 -1.73 12.13 7.19
N ARG A 134 -1.13 11.28 6.38
CA ARG A 134 -1.24 11.19 4.92
C ARG A 134 -1.55 9.74 4.54
N PRO A 135 -2.73 9.23 4.92
CA PRO A 135 -3.05 7.82 4.78
C PRO A 135 -3.09 7.42 3.31
N HIS A 136 -2.45 6.30 3.00
CA HIS A 136 -2.38 5.73 1.65
C HIS A 136 -2.41 4.20 1.67
N TRP A 137 -1.94 3.57 2.75
CA TRP A 137 -2.05 2.11 2.90
C TRP A 137 -3.48 1.70 3.25
N ARG A 138 -4.12 2.33 4.23
CA ARG A 138 -5.52 2.00 4.60
C ARG A 138 -6.51 2.25 3.46
N PRO A 139 -6.48 3.39 2.74
CA PRO A 139 -7.40 3.60 1.62
C PRO A 139 -7.17 2.60 0.48
N ALA A 140 -5.92 2.25 0.16
CA ALA A 140 -5.61 1.23 -0.84
C ALA A 140 -6.17 -0.14 -0.43
N PHE A 141 -5.94 -0.49 0.84
CA PHE A 141 -6.44 -1.70 1.43
C PHE A 141 -7.98 -1.79 1.39
N ASP A 142 -8.66 -0.74 1.82
CA ASP A 142 -10.12 -0.67 1.86
C ASP A 142 -10.69 -0.76 0.44
N TYR A 143 -10.08 -0.08 -0.53
CA TYR A 143 -10.47 -0.17 -1.95
C TYR A 143 -10.37 -1.60 -2.48
N VAL A 144 -9.22 -2.26 -2.30
CA VAL A 144 -9.01 -3.62 -2.80
C VAL A 144 -9.95 -4.61 -2.09
N SER A 145 -10.13 -4.46 -0.79
CA SER A 145 -10.99 -5.33 0.01
C SER A 145 -12.46 -5.22 -0.41
N LYS A 146 -12.97 -3.99 -0.61
CA LYS A 146 -14.34 -3.76 -1.09
C LYS A 146 -14.55 -4.30 -2.50
N ASN A 147 -13.52 -4.27 -3.34
CA ASN A 147 -13.58 -4.72 -4.73
C ASN A 147 -12.98 -6.12 -4.95
N ILE A 148 -12.91 -6.95 -3.90
CA ILE A 148 -12.21 -8.24 -3.99
C ILE A 148 -12.78 -9.18 -5.05
N ARG A 149 -14.10 -9.14 -5.30
CA ARG A 149 -14.74 -9.95 -6.35
C ARG A 149 -14.26 -9.55 -7.75
N TYR A 150 -14.09 -8.26 -7.99
CA TYR A 150 -13.50 -7.75 -9.24
C TYR A 150 -12.07 -8.26 -9.40
N PHE A 151 -11.25 -8.19 -8.35
CA PHE A 151 -9.88 -8.68 -8.37
C PHE A 151 -9.79 -10.20 -8.52
N TRP A 152 -10.73 -10.96 -7.97
CA TRP A 152 -10.83 -12.41 -8.17
C TRP A 152 -11.09 -12.74 -9.65
N ASN A 153 -12.07 -12.10 -10.26
CA ASN A 153 -12.38 -12.30 -11.68
C ASN A 153 -11.19 -11.91 -12.57
N ARG A 154 -10.49 -10.81 -12.25
CA ARG A 154 -9.26 -10.40 -12.95
C ARG A 154 -8.14 -11.43 -12.79
N PHE A 155 -7.92 -11.92 -11.57
CA PHE A 155 -6.94 -12.96 -11.30
C PHE A 155 -7.21 -14.24 -12.08
N LEU A 156 -8.47 -14.70 -12.12
CA LEU A 156 -8.86 -15.87 -12.92
C LEU A 156 -8.65 -15.63 -14.42
N LYS A 157 -8.99 -14.44 -14.94
CA LYS A 157 -8.74 -14.08 -16.34
C LYS A 157 -7.25 -14.04 -16.68
N GLU A 158 -6.41 -13.51 -15.79
CA GLU A 158 -4.96 -13.47 -15.96
C GLU A 158 -4.33 -14.88 -15.88
N LYS A 159 -4.86 -15.76 -15.03
CA LYS A 159 -4.40 -17.15 -14.89
C LYS A 159 -4.87 -18.07 -16.03
N GLY A 160 -6.10 -17.88 -16.52
CA GLY A 160 -6.68 -18.64 -17.62
C GLY A 160 -6.17 -18.22 -19.00
N ARG A 161 -5.53 -17.05 -19.11
CA ARG A 161 -4.83 -16.56 -20.31
C ARG A 161 -3.41 -17.13 -20.48
N LYS A 162 -3.11 -18.29 -19.90
CA LYS A 162 -1.83 -18.95 -20.17
C LYS A 162 -1.87 -19.58 -21.57
N TRP A 163 -1.03 -19.01 -22.44
CA TRP A 163 -0.48 -19.51 -23.70
C TRP A 163 -0.26 -21.02 -23.70
#